data_AF-A0A945G4T2-F1
#
_entry.id   AF-A0A945G4T2-F1
#
_cell.length_a   1.000
_cell.length_b   1.000
_cell.length_c   1.000
_cell.angle_alpha   90.00
_cell.angle_beta   90.00
_cell.angle_gamma   90.00
#
_symmetry.space_group_name_H-M   'P 1'
#
loop_
_entity.id
_entity.type
_entity.pdbx_description
1 polymer ?
#
loop_
_entity_poly.entity_id
_entity_poly.type
_entity_poly.pdbx_seq_one_letter_code
_entity_poly.pdbx_strand_id
1 'polypeptide(L)'
;EKDSPTFRKSFGYLRKAPETSSYRNYYLYYGAQAFFHASPAEWTKWNRKNIAKLKQNQNEDGSWSGQFGTTFATSASLLSLALNYRFLPIYER
;
A
#
# COMPACT_ATOMS: atom_id res chain seq x y z
N GLU A 1 14.94 -14.45 0.08
CA GLU A 1 14.49 -14.84 1.44
C GLU A 1 14.27 -13.64 2.34
N LYS A 2 13.23 -13.68 3.17
CA LYS A 2 12.86 -12.62 4.14
C LYS A 2 13.86 -12.50 5.29
N ASP A 3 14.66 -13.53 5.53
CA ASP A 3 15.71 -13.51 6.54
C ASP A 3 17.07 -13.00 6.05
N SER A 4 17.17 -12.73 4.75
CA SER A 4 18.41 -12.18 4.19
C SER A 4 18.72 -10.79 4.80
N PRO A 5 20.01 -10.47 5.03
CA PRO A 5 20.41 -9.14 5.50
C PRO A 5 19.89 -8.01 4.61
N THR A 6 19.87 -8.24 3.30
CA THR A 6 19.36 -7.30 2.29
C THR A 6 17.88 -7.01 2.49
N PHE A 7 17.04 -8.05 2.66
CA PHE A 7 15.61 -7.84 2.91
C PHE A 7 15.39 -7.06 4.20
N ARG A 8 16.04 -7.44 5.30
CA ARG A 8 15.88 -6.77 6.60
C ARG A 8 16.25 -5.28 6.54
N LYS A 9 17.34 -4.95 5.83
CA LYS A 9 17.77 -3.55 5.65
C LYS A 9 16.78 -2.77 4.80
N SER A 10 16.39 -3.30 3.63
CA SER A 10 15.45 -2.64 2.71
C SER A 10 14.05 -2.47 3.32
N PHE A 11 13.52 -3.52 3.96
CA PHE A 11 12.22 -3.45 4.62
C PHE A 11 12.26 -2.56 5.88
N GLY A 12 13.39 -2.54 6.60
CA GLY A 12 13.62 -1.63 7.71
C GLY A 12 13.56 -0.16 7.29
N TYR A 13 14.08 0.17 6.09
CA TYR A 13 13.89 1.49 5.48
C TYR A 13 12.43 1.74 5.12
N LEU A 14 11.78 0.80 4.42
CA LEU A 14 10.37 0.92 3.99
C LEU A 14 9.41 1.17 5.17
N ARG A 15 9.64 0.52 6.32
CA ARG A 15 8.87 0.73 7.56
C ARG A 15 8.89 2.17 8.07
N LYS A 16 9.95 2.92 7.77
CA LYS A 16 10.17 4.30 8.20
C LYS A 16 9.95 5.29 7.06
N ALA A 17 9.69 4.80 5.84
CA ALA A 17 9.52 5.66 4.68
C ALA A 17 8.34 6.62 4.92
N PRO A 18 8.53 7.92 4.69
CA PRO A 18 7.45 8.88 4.84
C PRO A 18 6.36 8.56 3.82
N GLU A 19 5.10 8.63 4.25
CA GLU A 19 3.95 8.53 3.34
C GLU A 19 3.79 9.78 2.46
N THR A 20 4.54 10.84 2.80
CA THR A 20 4.57 12.11 2.08
C THR A 20 5.69 12.08 1.06
N SER A 21 5.33 11.70 -0.16
CA SER A 21 6.17 11.92 -1.33
C SER A 21 5.28 12.23 -2.51
N SER A 22 5.82 12.98 -3.48
CA SER A 22 5.42 12.84 -4.87
C SER A 22 5.22 11.33 -5.13
N TYR A 23 4.18 10.93 -5.85
CA TYR A 23 3.84 9.51 -6.08
C TYR A 23 3.17 8.75 -4.92
N ARG A 24 2.47 9.42 -3.99
CA ARG A 24 1.73 8.76 -2.88
C ARG A 24 0.89 7.54 -3.31
N ASN A 25 -0.02 7.68 -4.28
CA ASN A 25 -0.90 6.57 -4.67
C ASN A 25 -0.11 5.41 -5.30
N TYR A 26 0.94 5.71 -6.05
CA TYR A 26 1.87 4.71 -6.57
C TYR A 26 2.55 3.95 -5.42
N TYR A 27 3.02 4.67 -4.39
CA TYR A 27 3.55 4.06 -3.16
C TYR A 27 2.50 3.19 -2.46
N LEU A 28 1.24 3.62 -2.34
CA LEU A 28 0.21 2.80 -1.70
C LEU A 28 0.02 1.46 -2.41
N TYR A 29 0.05 1.45 -3.74
CA TYR A 29 -0.09 0.22 -4.51
C TYR A 29 1.05 -0.78 -4.24
N TYR A 30 2.31 -0.38 -4.47
CA TYR A 30 3.46 -1.28 -4.30
C TYR A 30 3.82 -1.53 -2.83
N GLY A 31 3.58 -0.54 -1.97
CA GLY A 31 3.74 -0.66 -0.52
C GLY A 31 2.82 -1.76 0.03
N ALA A 32 1.56 -1.80 -0.40
CA ALA A 32 0.63 -2.84 0.03
C ALA A 32 1.19 -4.24 -0.25
N GLN A 33 1.73 -4.48 -1.45
CA GLN A 33 2.36 -5.75 -1.81
C GLN A 33 3.56 -6.07 -0.92
N ALA A 34 4.47 -5.11 -0.73
CA ALA A 34 5.67 -5.31 0.09
C ALA A 34 5.32 -5.65 1.55
N PHE A 35 4.36 -4.94 2.15
CA PHE A 35 3.90 -5.21 3.51
C PHE A 35 3.12 -6.51 3.63
N PHE A 36 2.31 -6.86 2.62
CA PHE A 36 1.57 -8.12 2.58
C PHE A 36 2.51 -9.33 2.55
N HIS A 37 3.53 -9.30 1.69
CA HIS A 37 4.52 -10.37 1.62
C HIS A 37 5.50 -10.36 2.81
N ALA A 38 5.71 -9.25 3.51
CA ALA A 38 6.68 -9.21 4.61
C ALA A 38 6.28 -10.07 5.81
N SER A 39 5.12 -9.81 6.42
CA SER A 39 4.55 -10.66 7.48
C SER A 39 3.10 -10.25 7.79
N PRO A 40 2.29 -11.15 8.39
CA PRO A 40 0.93 -10.80 8.82
C PRO A 40 0.88 -9.62 9.80
N ALA A 41 1.86 -9.50 10.70
CA ALA A 41 1.94 -8.43 11.69
C ALA A 41 2.22 -7.06 11.04
N GLU A 42 3.18 -7.01 10.13
CA GLU A 42 3.53 -5.79 9.40
C GLU A 42 2.40 -5.37 8.45
N TRP A 43 1.78 -6.33 7.75
CA TRP A 43 0.59 -6.09 6.93
C TRP A 43 -0.54 -5.47 7.75
N THR A 44 -0.92 -6.10 8.88
CA THR A 44 -2.02 -5.63 9.72
C THR A 44 -1.80 -4.19 10.18
N LYS A 45 -0.58 -3.87 10.59
CA LYS A 45 -0.21 -2.53 11.05
C LYS A 45 -0.27 -1.50 9.92
N TRP A 46 0.29 -1.81 8.75
CA TRP A 46 0.32 -0.88 7.62
C TRP A 46 -1.08 -0.70 7.02
N ASN A 47 -1.80 -1.79 6.78
CA ASN A 47 -3.11 -1.79 6.15
C ASN A 47 -4.16 -1.04 6.98
N ARG A 48 -4.11 -1.15 8.32
CA ARG A 48 -4.98 -0.34 9.21
C ARG A 48 -4.78 1.17 8.98
N LYS A 49 -3.53 1.62 8.82
CA LYS A 49 -3.22 3.03 8.54
C LYS A 49 -3.67 3.42 7.12
N ASN A 50 -3.43 2.55 6.14
CA ASN A 50 -3.83 2.77 4.76
C ASN A 50 -5.35 2.98 4.64
N ILE A 51 -6.15 2.06 5.20
CA ILE A 51 -7.62 2.13 5.19
C ILE A 51 -8.10 3.41 5.88
N ALA A 52 -7.57 3.74 7.07
CA ALA A 52 -7.96 4.95 7.79
C ALA A 52 -7.71 6.22 6.96
N LYS A 53 -6.56 6.30 6.29
CA LYS A 53 -6.19 7.45 5.46
C LYS A 53 -6.97 7.52 4.17
N LEU A 54 -7.21 6.39 3.50
CA LEU A 54 -8.01 6.36 2.29
C LEU A 54 -9.46 6.77 2.60
N LYS A 55 -10.04 6.26 3.69
CA LYS A 55 -11.38 6.67 4.13
C LYS A 55 -11.49 8.16 4.43
N GLN A 56 -10.47 8.74 5.08
CA GLN A 56 -10.47 10.18 5.41
C GLN A 56 -10.37 11.09 4.17
N ASN A 57 -9.71 10.62 3.11
CA ASN A 57 -9.39 11.45 1.94
C ASN A 57 -10.17 11.03 0.68
N GLN A 58 -11.18 10.17 0.82
CA GLN A 58 -12.04 9.77 -0.29
C GLN A 58 -13.01 10.91 -0.59
N ASN A 59 -13.15 11.26 -1.87
CA ASN A 59 -14.12 12.24 -2.33
C ASN A 59 -15.56 11.67 -2.20
N GLU A 60 -16.57 12.53 -2.25
CA GLU A 60 -17.98 12.13 -2.16
C GLU A 60 -18.41 11.15 -3.25
N ASP A 61 -17.82 11.25 -4.45
CA ASP A 61 -18.04 10.34 -5.58
C ASP A 61 -17.26 9.01 -5.46
N GLY A 62 -16.54 8.81 -4.36
CA GLY A 62 -15.74 7.61 -4.09
C GLY A 62 -14.34 7.64 -4.69
N SER A 63 -13.97 8.68 -5.43
CA SER A 63 -12.65 8.81 -6.04
C SER A 63 -11.57 9.30 -5.07
N TRP A 64 -10.30 9.19 -5.49
CA TRP A 64 -9.19 9.87 -4.82
C TRP A 64 -8.46 10.77 -5.80
N SER A 65 -8.19 12.01 -5.39
CA SER A 65 -7.35 12.94 -6.13
C SER A 65 -5.86 12.65 -5.88
N GLY A 66 -5.02 12.80 -6.91
CA GLY A 66 -3.58 12.58 -6.77
C GLY A 66 -2.78 13.17 -7.92
N GLN A 67 -1.45 13.12 -7.78
CA GLN A 67 -0.50 13.79 -8.67
C GLN A 67 -0.63 13.41 -10.16
N PHE A 68 -1.04 12.17 -10.46
CA PHE A 68 -1.19 11.66 -11.83
C PHE A 68 -2.66 11.59 -12.28
N GLY A 69 -3.51 12.43 -11.69
CA GLY A 69 -4.94 12.49 -11.98
C GLY A 69 -5.77 11.49 -11.19
N THR A 70 -7.07 11.76 -11.14
CA THR A 70 -8.06 11.03 -10.33
C THR A 70 -8.17 9.56 -10.74
N THR A 71 -8.11 9.25 -12.03
CA THR A 71 -8.18 7.86 -12.53
C THR A 71 -7.05 7.00 -11.97
N PHE A 72 -5.80 7.46 -12.10
CA PHE A 72 -4.65 6.72 -11.58
C PHE A 72 -4.71 6.61 -10.05
N ALA A 73 -4.99 7.72 -9.38
CA ALA A 73 -5.04 7.76 -7.92
C ALA A 73 -6.11 6.82 -7.36
N THR A 74 -7.30 6.78 -7.98
CA THR A 74 -8.39 5.89 -7.60
C THR A 74 -8.01 4.42 -7.84
N SER A 75 -7.52 4.08 -9.02
CA SER A 75 -7.09 2.72 -9.34
C SER A 75 -6.02 2.19 -8.39
N ALA A 76 -4.97 2.99 -8.12
CA ALA A 76 -3.88 2.59 -7.23
C ALA A 76 -4.33 2.47 -5.76
N SER A 77 -5.24 3.35 -5.30
CA SER A 77 -5.88 3.21 -3.98
C SER A 77 -6.67 1.92 -3.87
N LEU A 78 -7.49 1.58 -4.88
CA LEU A 78 -8.27 0.34 -4.91
C LEU A 78 -7.36 -0.90 -4.94
N LEU A 79 -6.30 -0.89 -5.74
CA LEU A 79 -5.32 -1.98 -5.77
C LEU A 79 -4.62 -2.18 -4.42
N SER A 80 -4.34 -1.10 -3.68
CA SER A 80 -3.80 -1.20 -2.32
C SER A 80 -4.77 -1.86 -1.32
N LEU A 81 -6.08 -1.78 -1.59
CA LEU A 81 -7.13 -2.37 -0.77
C LEU A 81 -7.48 -3.81 -1.21
N ALA A 82 -7.29 -4.16 -2.48
CA ALA A 82 -7.66 -5.45 -3.05
C ALA A 82 -7.05 -6.66 -2.31
N LEU A 83 -5.85 -6.49 -1.76
CA LEU A 83 -5.16 -7.49 -0.93
C LEU A 83 -5.94 -7.96 0.30
N ASN A 84 -6.85 -7.12 0.82
CA ASN A 84 -7.74 -7.50 1.93
C ASN A 84 -8.71 -8.62 1.55
N TYR A 85 -9.05 -8.70 0.27
CA TYR A 85 -10.02 -9.65 -0.24
C TYR A 85 -9.38 -10.84 -0.94
N ARG A 86 -8.05 -10.82 -1.13
CA ARG A 86 -7.27 -11.89 -1.76
C ARG A 86 -7.78 -12.28 -3.15
N PHE A 87 -8.36 -11.33 -3.88
CA PHE A 87 -9.01 -11.61 -5.18
C PHE A 87 -8.04 -11.85 -6.33
N LEU A 88 -6.75 -11.50 -6.22
CA LEU A 88 -5.79 -11.69 -7.31
C LEU A 88 -4.80 -12.84 -7.01
N PRO A 89 -4.66 -13.83 -7.91
CA PRO A 89 -3.73 -14.95 -7.76
C PRO A 89 -2.26 -14.55 -7.57
N ILE A 90 -1.88 -13.34 -8.01
CA ILE A 90 -0.50 -12.84 -7.86
C ILE A 90 -0.08 -12.67 -6.39
N TYR A 91 -1.02 -12.71 -5.45
CA TYR A 91 -0.79 -12.52 -4.03
C TYR A 91 -0.63 -13.82 -3.24
N GLU A 92 -0.80 -14.98 -3.89
CA GLU A 92 -0.76 -16.30 -3.23
C GLU A 92 0.65 -16.92 -3.16
N ARG A 93 1.69 -16.21 -3.62
CA ARG A 93 3.07 -16.71 -3.68
C ARG A 93 4.00 -16.10 -2.63
#